data_AF-A0A6A6AZ82-F1
#
_entry.id   AF-A0A6A6AZ82-F1
#
_cell.length_a   1.000
_cell.length_b   1.000
_cell.length_c   1.000
_cell.angle_alpha   90.00
_cell.angle_beta   90.00
_cell.angle_gamma   90.00
#
_symmetry.space_group_name_H-M   'P 1'
#
loop_
_entity.id
_entity.type
_entity.pdbx_description
1 polymer ?
#
loop_
_entity_poly.entity_id
_entity_poly.type
_entity_poly.pdbx_seq_one_letter_code
_entity_poly.pdbx_strand_id
1 'polypeptide(L)'
;RTPLTEEQKKFLDGALRVNQAGELAAVLIYLSQAPPIVRAHPHLRPLMKHMLEQEEGHFKTFNHLLAKHRIRPTLMYPVWYAAATALGWGTGVMGREAAMACTEAVETEIGGHYNEQVAKLLEWQKGLEAKGEELSPDMKVLLADLRRIRDEELEHLDHAVENDAKEARPYELLTNVIRGGCRAAIWVSERV
;
A
#
# COMPACT_ATOMS: atom_id res chain seq x y z
N ARG A 1 -30.91 -3.49 -7.90
CA ARG A 1 -29.49 -3.13 -7.75
C ARG A 1 -29.46 -1.74 -7.14
N THR A 2 -28.92 -1.60 -5.94
CA THR A 2 -28.87 -0.29 -5.27
C THR A 2 -27.60 0.41 -5.76
N PRO A 3 -27.71 1.50 -6.53
CA PRO A 3 -26.54 2.24 -6.96
C PRO A 3 -25.83 2.82 -5.73
N LEU A 4 -24.50 2.93 -5.81
CA LEU A 4 -23.74 3.63 -4.77
C LEU A 4 -24.24 5.07 -4.64
N THR A 5 -24.36 5.53 -3.40
CA THR A 5 -24.60 6.96 -3.12
C THR A 5 -23.41 7.80 -3.58
N GLU A 6 -23.63 9.10 -3.79
CA GLU A 6 -22.54 10.01 -4.20
C GLU A 6 -21.42 10.07 -3.15
N GLU A 7 -21.75 9.96 -1.87
CA GLU A 7 -20.76 9.88 -0.80
C GLU A 7 -19.90 8.62 -0.89
N GLN A 8 -20.53 7.46 -1.12
CA GLN A 8 -19.82 6.18 -1.29
C GLN A 8 -18.91 6.20 -2.52
N LYS A 9 -19.38 6.79 -3.64
CA LYS A 9 -18.55 6.96 -4.84
C LYS A 9 -17.35 7.85 -4.55
N LYS A 10 -17.58 9.01 -3.92
CA LYS A 10 -16.50 9.95 -3.58
C LYS A 10 -15.45 9.31 -2.66
N PHE A 11 -15.89 8.52 -1.69
CA PHE A 11 -15.00 7.74 -0.84
C PHE A 11 -14.15 6.76 -1.65
N LEU A 12 -14.78 5.92 -2.48
CA LEU A 12 -14.07 4.93 -3.30
C LEU A 12 -13.11 5.56 -4.30
N ASP A 13 -13.48 6.67 -4.93
CA ASP A 13 -12.63 7.39 -5.87
C ASP A 13 -11.34 7.89 -5.21
N GLY A 14 -11.45 8.42 -3.98
CA GLY A 14 -10.30 8.84 -3.19
C GLY A 14 -9.46 7.65 -2.75
N ALA A 15 -10.09 6.64 -2.15
CA ALA A 15 -9.43 5.45 -1.62
C ALA A 15 -8.66 4.67 -2.70
N LEU A 16 -9.30 4.40 -3.84
CA LEU A 16 -8.65 3.68 -4.94
C LEU A 16 -7.48 4.48 -5.54
N ARG A 17 -7.59 5.82 -5.58
CA ARG A 17 -6.48 6.68 -6.02
C ARG A 17 -5.29 6.60 -5.08
N VAL A 18 -5.54 6.61 -3.77
CA VAL A 18 -4.49 6.41 -2.77
C VAL A 18 -3.86 5.03 -2.91
N ASN A 19 -4.67 3.96 -3.00
CA ASN A 19 -4.15 2.59 -3.14
C ASN A 19 -3.21 2.50 -4.34
N GLN A 20 -3.63 2.99 -5.51
CA GLN A 20 -2.77 2.96 -6.70
C GLN A 20 -1.47 3.75 -6.53
N ALA A 21 -1.50 4.88 -5.83
CA ALA A 21 -0.30 5.68 -5.53
C ALA A 21 0.60 5.01 -4.48
N GLY A 22 0.00 4.32 -3.50
CA GLY A 22 0.67 3.51 -2.50
C GLY A 22 1.43 2.36 -3.14
N GLU A 23 0.74 1.54 -3.93
CA GLU A 23 1.36 0.41 -4.66
C GLU A 23 2.46 0.87 -5.62
N LEU A 24 2.28 2.02 -6.28
CA LEU A 24 3.36 2.60 -7.08
C LEU A 24 4.61 2.86 -6.21
N ALA A 25 4.41 3.48 -5.05
CA ALA A 25 5.51 3.81 -4.15
C ALA A 25 6.18 2.54 -3.61
N ALA A 26 5.40 1.54 -3.20
CA ALA A 26 5.90 0.26 -2.71
C ALA A 26 6.75 -0.46 -3.77
N VAL A 27 6.24 -0.62 -5.00
CA VAL A 27 7.01 -1.16 -6.15
C VAL A 27 8.35 -0.43 -6.30
N LEU A 28 8.35 0.90 -6.27
CA LEU A 28 9.57 1.69 -6.46
C LEU A 28 10.54 1.58 -5.29
N ILE A 29 10.02 1.46 -4.06
CA ILE A 29 10.82 1.26 -2.85
C ILE A 29 11.53 -0.09 -2.94
N TYR A 30 10.80 -1.19 -3.15
CA TYR A 30 11.40 -2.53 -3.26
C TYR A 30 12.38 -2.64 -4.44
N LEU A 31 12.02 -2.08 -5.60
CA LEU A 31 12.90 -2.06 -6.77
C LEU A 31 14.21 -1.32 -6.48
N SER A 32 14.16 -0.25 -5.68
CA SER A 32 15.34 0.56 -5.33
C SER A 32 16.15 -0.01 -4.16
N GLN A 33 15.49 -0.70 -3.23
CA GLN A 33 16.12 -1.37 -2.10
C GLN A 33 16.85 -2.65 -2.50
N ALA A 34 16.28 -3.42 -3.45
CA ALA A 34 16.79 -4.74 -3.80
C ALA A 34 18.27 -4.76 -4.23
N PRO A 35 18.77 -3.87 -5.11
CA PRO A 35 20.17 -3.92 -5.55
C PRO A 35 21.22 -3.83 -4.43
N PRO A 36 21.21 -2.81 -3.53
CA PRO A 36 22.20 -2.73 -2.44
C PRO A 36 22.02 -3.86 -1.43
N ILE A 37 20.79 -4.25 -1.09
CA ILE A 37 20.51 -5.31 -0.12
C ILE A 37 21.00 -6.66 -0.64
N VAL A 38 20.62 -7.04 -1.86
CA VAL A 38 20.98 -8.34 -2.42
C VAL A 38 22.48 -8.44 -2.70
N ARG A 39 23.15 -7.31 -2.95
CA ARG A 39 24.61 -7.27 -3.05
C ARG A 39 25.28 -7.58 -1.71
N ALA A 40 24.80 -7.01 -0.61
CA ALA A 40 25.35 -7.22 0.73
C ALA A 40 24.89 -8.56 1.37
N HIS A 41 23.66 -8.98 1.07
CA HIS A 41 22.99 -10.16 1.63
C HIS A 41 22.36 -11.01 0.51
N PRO A 42 23.15 -11.78 -0.26
CA PRO A 42 22.64 -12.52 -1.42
C PRO A 42 21.52 -13.52 -1.11
N HIS A 43 21.46 -14.04 0.12
CA HIS A 43 20.41 -14.95 0.58
C HIS A 43 19.02 -14.30 0.63
N LEU A 44 18.92 -12.97 0.68
CA LEU A 44 17.64 -12.23 0.67
C LEU A 44 17.08 -12.02 -0.73
N ARG A 45 17.80 -12.42 -1.79
CA ARG A 45 17.31 -12.27 -3.18
C ARG A 45 15.92 -12.88 -3.41
N PRO A 46 15.60 -14.11 -2.92
CA PRO A 46 14.27 -14.68 -3.12
C PRO A 46 13.20 -13.86 -2.41
N LEU A 47 13.46 -13.39 -1.19
CA LEU A 47 12.53 -12.58 -0.41
C LEU A 47 12.26 -11.23 -1.07
N MET A 48 13.31 -10.47 -1.42
CA MET A 48 13.16 -9.17 -2.10
C MET A 48 12.43 -9.30 -3.43
N LYS A 49 12.66 -10.40 -4.16
CA LYS A 49 11.95 -10.69 -5.40
C LYS A 49 10.46 -11.00 -5.14
N HIS A 50 10.18 -11.81 -4.12
CA HIS A 50 8.82 -12.19 -3.76
C HIS A 50 7.96 -10.98 -3.40
N MET A 51 8.45 -10.13 -2.49
CA MET A 51 7.73 -8.91 -2.09
C MET A 51 7.49 -7.99 -3.29
N LEU A 52 8.52 -7.76 -4.13
CA LEU A 52 8.36 -6.94 -5.35
C LEU A 52 7.33 -7.52 -6.33
N GLU A 53 7.29 -8.85 -6.54
CA GLU A 53 6.32 -9.48 -7.43
C GLU A 53 4.88 -9.36 -6.91
N GLN A 54 4.68 -9.39 -5.58
CA GLN A 54 3.37 -9.11 -4.96
C GLN A 54 2.93 -7.67 -5.20
N GLU A 55 3.82 -6.71 -4.93
CA GLU A 55 3.56 -5.28 -5.15
C GLU A 55 3.23 -4.94 -6.61
N GLU A 56 3.95 -5.54 -7.57
CA GLU A 56 3.62 -5.40 -8.99
C GLU A 56 2.22 -5.94 -9.31
N GLY A 57 1.81 -7.03 -8.64
CA GLY A 57 0.47 -7.60 -8.72
C GLY A 57 -0.60 -6.68 -8.14
N HIS A 58 -0.36 -6.09 -6.97
CA HIS A 58 -1.25 -5.11 -6.33
C HIS A 58 -1.40 -3.88 -7.22
N PHE A 59 -0.28 -3.31 -7.68
CA PHE A 59 -0.25 -2.15 -8.56
C PHE A 59 -1.04 -2.40 -9.85
N LYS A 60 -0.88 -3.57 -10.47
CA LYS A 60 -1.65 -3.96 -11.64
C LYS A 60 -3.15 -4.04 -11.35
N THR A 61 -3.53 -4.56 -10.19
CA THR A 61 -4.93 -4.65 -9.73
C THR A 61 -5.53 -3.26 -9.63
N PHE A 62 -4.87 -2.31 -8.96
CA PHE A 62 -5.42 -0.96 -8.82
C PHE A 62 -5.41 -0.15 -10.12
N ASN A 63 -4.40 -0.31 -10.99
CA ASN A 63 -4.45 0.30 -12.31
C ASN A 63 -5.67 -0.19 -13.12
N HIS A 64 -6.00 -1.49 -13.03
CA HIS A 64 -7.20 -2.03 -13.65
C HIS A 64 -8.48 -1.42 -13.05
N LEU A 65 -8.56 -1.32 -11.73
CA LEU A 65 -9.71 -0.73 -11.03
C LEU A 65 -9.89 0.75 -11.39
N LEU A 66 -8.82 1.55 -11.40
CA LEU A 66 -8.86 2.96 -11.80
C LEU A 66 -9.39 3.10 -13.24
N ALA A 67 -8.86 2.29 -14.17
CA ALA A 67 -9.30 2.32 -15.57
C ALA A 67 -10.77 1.89 -15.71
N LYS A 68 -11.18 0.80 -15.04
CA LYS A 68 -12.55 0.27 -15.05
C LYS A 68 -13.56 1.32 -14.55
N HIS A 69 -13.21 2.04 -13.49
CA HIS A 69 -14.10 3.02 -12.84
C HIS A 69 -13.87 4.46 -13.31
N ARG A 70 -12.98 4.68 -14.27
CA ARG A 70 -12.59 6.01 -14.81
C ARG A 70 -12.11 6.98 -13.71
N ILE A 71 -11.46 6.43 -12.69
CA ILE A 71 -10.83 7.20 -11.62
C ILE A 71 -9.48 7.69 -12.12
N ARG A 72 -9.22 8.98 -11.99
CA ARG A 72 -7.94 9.57 -12.35
C ARG A 72 -6.90 9.23 -11.28
N PRO A 73 -5.68 8.79 -11.66
CA PRO A 73 -4.55 8.73 -10.74
C PRO A 73 -4.25 10.10 -10.13
N THR A 74 -3.52 10.11 -9.01
CA THR A 74 -3.15 11.37 -8.34
C THR A 74 -2.25 12.23 -9.22
N LEU A 75 -2.47 13.53 -9.21
CA LEU A 75 -1.58 14.50 -9.87
C LEU A 75 -0.16 14.49 -9.27
N MET A 76 0.00 13.98 -8.05
CA MET A 76 1.29 13.88 -7.36
C MET A 76 2.13 12.69 -7.82
N TYR A 77 1.66 11.91 -8.80
CA TYR A 77 2.37 10.73 -9.32
C TYR A 77 3.88 10.97 -9.56
N PRO A 78 4.33 12.06 -10.24
CA PRO A 78 5.76 12.28 -10.46
C PRO A 78 6.55 12.55 -9.17
N VAL A 79 5.92 13.19 -8.18
CA VAL A 79 6.53 13.48 -6.88
C VAL A 79 6.68 12.19 -6.08
N TRP A 80 5.64 11.36 -6.03
CA TRP A 80 5.69 10.06 -5.35
C TRP A 80 6.66 9.10 -6.00
N TYR A 81 6.75 9.12 -7.33
CA TYR A 81 7.77 8.36 -8.05
C TYR A 81 9.18 8.71 -7.54
N ALA A 82 9.54 10.00 -7.57
CA ALA A 82 10.85 10.46 -7.13
C ALA A 82 11.11 10.19 -5.64
N ALA A 83 10.12 10.46 -4.79
CA ALA A 83 10.24 10.28 -3.34
C ALA A 83 10.42 8.81 -2.96
N ALA A 84 9.61 7.91 -3.54
CA ALA A 84 9.67 6.47 -3.28
C ALA A 84 11.00 5.86 -3.75
N THR A 85 11.46 6.21 -4.96
CA THR A 85 12.77 5.78 -5.45
C THR A 85 13.91 6.27 -4.55
N ALA A 86 13.89 7.54 -4.15
CA ALA A 86 14.92 8.11 -3.26
C ALA A 86 14.91 7.44 -1.87
N LEU A 87 13.72 7.19 -1.31
CA LEU A 87 13.56 6.51 -0.03
C LEU A 87 14.09 5.07 -0.10
N GLY A 88 13.69 4.32 -1.13
CA GLY A 88 14.15 2.94 -1.30
C GLY A 88 15.67 2.84 -1.52
N TRP A 89 16.25 3.69 -2.36
CA TRP A 89 17.71 3.72 -2.54
C TRP A 89 18.45 4.14 -1.27
N GLY A 90 17.97 5.19 -0.60
CA GLY A 90 18.59 5.71 0.61
C GLY A 90 18.64 4.66 1.71
N THR A 91 17.50 4.02 1.98
CA THR A 91 17.38 2.99 3.02
C THR A 91 18.13 1.70 2.66
N GLY A 92 18.08 1.28 1.38
CA GLY A 92 18.84 0.12 0.91
C GLY A 92 20.36 0.29 1.06
N VAL A 93 20.90 1.49 0.83
CA VAL A 93 22.34 1.80 1.03
C VAL A 93 22.71 1.88 2.50
N MET A 94 21.80 2.35 3.36
CA MET A 94 22.01 2.39 4.81
C MET A 94 22.11 1.00 5.44
N GLY A 95 21.60 -0.03 4.78
CA GLY A 95 21.72 -1.43 5.18
C GLY A 95 20.38 -2.14 5.25
N ARG A 96 20.43 -3.44 5.50
CA ARG A 96 19.26 -4.31 5.58
C ARG A 96 18.28 -3.84 6.65
N GLU A 97 18.75 -3.53 7.85
CA GLU A 97 17.91 -3.13 8.98
C GLU A 97 17.14 -1.84 8.68
N ALA A 98 17.80 -0.85 8.07
CA ALA A 98 17.17 0.41 7.68
C ALA A 98 16.14 0.23 6.54
N ALA A 99 16.44 -0.65 5.58
CA ALA A 99 15.51 -1.00 4.52
C ALA A 99 14.27 -1.72 5.05
N MET A 100 14.45 -2.71 5.93
CA MET A 100 13.35 -3.44 6.55
C MET A 100 12.54 -2.53 7.49
N ALA A 101 13.17 -1.61 8.22
CA ALA A 101 12.45 -0.59 8.99
C ALA A 101 11.63 0.35 8.09
N CYS A 102 12.11 0.66 6.89
CA CYS A 102 11.35 1.41 5.89
C CYS A 102 10.13 0.61 5.41
N THR A 103 10.32 -0.65 5.04
CA THR A 103 9.22 -1.56 4.66
C THR A 103 8.18 -1.62 5.76
N GLU A 104 8.58 -1.94 6.99
CA GLU A 104 7.67 -2.02 8.14
C GLU A 104 6.86 -0.71 8.32
N ALA A 105 7.53 0.44 8.22
CA ALA A 105 6.90 1.74 8.36
C ALA A 105 5.88 2.04 7.25
N VAL A 106 6.19 1.67 6.01
CA VAL A 106 5.29 1.86 4.86
C VAL A 106 4.09 0.93 4.98
N GLU A 107 4.31 -0.37 5.19
CA GLU A 107 3.21 -1.35 5.23
C GLU A 107 2.31 -1.17 6.45
N THR A 108 2.83 -0.62 7.55
CA THR A 108 1.99 -0.22 8.69
C THR A 108 0.95 0.82 8.28
N GLU A 109 1.32 1.83 7.49
CA GLU A 109 0.40 2.91 7.09
C GLU A 109 -0.49 2.48 5.93
N ILE A 110 0.04 1.73 4.96
CA ILE A 110 -0.72 1.20 3.82
C ILE A 110 -1.72 0.11 4.27
N GLY A 111 -1.28 -0.86 5.07
CA GLY A 111 -2.14 -1.87 5.68
C GLY A 111 -3.21 -1.27 6.60
N GLY A 112 -2.89 -0.17 7.30
CA GLY A 112 -3.85 0.64 8.03
C GLY A 112 -4.94 1.22 7.12
N HIS A 113 -4.54 1.81 6.00
CA HIS A 113 -5.46 2.38 5.01
C HIS A 113 -6.38 1.30 4.39
N TYR A 114 -5.86 0.12 4.11
CA TYR A 114 -6.68 -1.01 3.65
C TYR A 114 -7.68 -1.47 4.70
N ASN A 115 -7.27 -1.56 5.96
CA ASN A 115 -8.15 -1.94 7.06
C ASN A 115 -9.34 -0.98 7.21
N GLU A 116 -9.11 0.32 7.09
CA GLU A 116 -10.17 1.34 7.12
C GLU A 116 -11.18 1.15 5.97
N GLN A 117 -10.69 0.88 4.76
CA GLN A 117 -11.55 0.60 3.61
C GLN A 117 -12.37 -0.66 3.79
N VAL A 118 -11.74 -1.77 4.21
CA VAL A 118 -12.43 -3.03 4.47
C VAL A 118 -13.51 -2.84 5.54
N ALA A 119 -13.20 -2.13 6.63
CA ALA A 119 -14.16 -1.81 7.67
C ALA A 119 -15.36 -1.01 7.12
N LYS A 120 -15.11 -0.01 6.27
CA LYS A 120 -16.15 0.81 5.66
C LYS A 120 -17.06 0.01 4.74
N LEU A 121 -16.50 -0.87 3.91
CA LEU A 121 -17.26 -1.71 2.99
C LEU A 121 -18.12 -2.74 3.74
N LEU A 122 -17.60 -3.29 4.85
CA LEU A 122 -18.36 -4.18 5.74
C LEU A 122 -19.49 -3.44 6.46
N GLU A 123 -19.29 -2.19 6.87
CA GLU A 123 -20.33 -1.33 7.42
C GLU A 123 -21.47 -1.15 6.40
N TRP A 124 -21.13 -0.85 5.14
CA TRP A 124 -22.12 -0.72 4.06
C TRP A 124 -22.85 -2.02 3.79
N GLN A 125 -22.12 -3.15 3.78
CA GLN A 125 -22.72 -4.47 3.61
C GLN A 125 -23.78 -4.74 4.68
N LYS A 126 -23.43 -4.54 5.96
CA LYS A 126 -24.39 -4.72 7.08
C LYS A 126 -25.60 -3.80 6.95
N GLY A 127 -25.39 -2.55 6.54
CA GLY A 127 -26.47 -1.59 6.34
C GLY A 127 -27.43 -1.96 5.19
N LEU A 128 -26.92 -2.64 4.15
CA LEU A 128 -27.73 -3.19 3.07
C LEU A 128 -28.47 -4.46 3.52
N GLU A 129 -27.79 -5.38 4.20
CA GLU A 129 -28.38 -6.62 4.72
C GLU A 129 -29.57 -6.33 5.65
N ALA A 130 -29.45 -5.30 6.50
CA ALA A 130 -30.54 -4.83 7.36
C ALA A 130 -31.78 -4.33 6.59
N LYS A 131 -31.62 -3.97 5.32
CA LYS A 131 -32.69 -3.55 4.40
C LYS A 131 -33.15 -4.67 3.47
N GLY A 132 -32.62 -5.89 3.63
CA GLY A 132 -32.87 -7.00 2.70
C GLY A 132 -32.17 -6.85 1.34
N GLU A 133 -31.12 -6.04 1.28
CA GLU A 133 -30.32 -5.79 0.09
C GLU A 133 -28.91 -6.37 0.26
N GLU A 134 -28.14 -6.45 -0.83
CA GLU A 134 -26.76 -6.94 -0.82
C GLU A 134 -25.83 -6.01 -1.59
N LEU A 135 -24.54 -6.08 -1.27
CA LEU A 135 -23.49 -5.47 -2.10
C LEU A 135 -23.59 -5.97 -3.55
N SER A 136 -23.31 -5.08 -4.50
CA SER A 136 -23.20 -5.48 -5.90
C SER A 136 -22.07 -6.52 -6.08
N PRO A 137 -22.12 -7.37 -7.12
CA PRO A 137 -21.04 -8.30 -7.41
C PRO A 137 -19.66 -7.63 -7.51
N ASP A 138 -19.59 -6.45 -8.15
CA ASP A 138 -18.35 -5.67 -8.24
C ASP A 138 -17.83 -5.24 -6.86
N MET A 139 -18.70 -4.82 -5.95
CA MET A 139 -18.31 -4.44 -4.59
C MET A 139 -17.86 -5.63 -3.75
N LYS A 140 -18.46 -6.82 -3.97
CA LYS A 140 -18.01 -8.06 -3.32
C LYS A 140 -16.61 -8.47 -3.80
N VAL A 141 -16.33 -8.32 -5.09
CA VAL A 141 -14.99 -8.55 -5.67
C VAL A 141 -14.00 -7.55 -5.10
N LEU A 142 -14.32 -6.25 -5.10
CA LEU A 142 -13.46 -5.23 -4.52
C LEU A 142 -13.14 -5.50 -3.04
N LEU A 143 -14.14 -5.87 -2.24
CA LEU A 143 -13.93 -6.22 -0.84
C LEU A 143 -12.99 -7.43 -0.67
N ALA A 144 -13.12 -8.43 -1.55
CA ALA A 144 -12.24 -9.61 -1.54
C ALA A 144 -10.80 -9.23 -1.91
N ASP A 145 -10.62 -8.41 -2.95
CA ASP A 145 -9.30 -7.92 -3.38
C ASP A 145 -8.63 -7.09 -2.28
N LEU A 146 -9.35 -6.14 -1.66
CA LEU A 146 -8.81 -5.32 -0.57
C LEU A 146 -8.42 -6.16 0.64
N ARG A 147 -9.18 -7.22 0.96
CA ARG A 147 -8.82 -8.14 2.05
C ARG A 147 -7.56 -8.94 1.74
N ARG A 148 -7.47 -9.48 0.52
CA ARG A 148 -6.30 -10.25 0.07
C ARG A 148 -5.05 -9.40 0.12
N ILE A 149 -5.09 -8.21 -0.51
CA ILE A 149 -3.96 -7.29 -0.56
C ILE A 149 -3.53 -6.88 0.85
N ARG A 150 -4.48 -6.49 1.71
CA ARG A 150 -4.18 -6.19 3.12
C ARG A 150 -3.47 -7.35 3.83
N ASP A 151 -3.92 -8.59 3.61
CA ASP A 151 -3.33 -9.75 4.27
C ASP A 151 -1.91 -10.02 3.74
N GLU A 152 -1.66 -9.74 2.45
CA GLU A 152 -0.32 -9.76 1.83
C GLU A 152 0.58 -8.64 2.40
N GLU A 153 0.06 -7.41 2.64
CA GLU A 153 0.82 -6.33 3.30
C GLU A 153 1.25 -6.67 4.73
N LEU A 154 0.40 -7.39 5.46
CA LEU A 154 0.74 -7.88 6.80
C LEU A 154 1.87 -8.91 6.75
N GLU A 155 1.89 -9.76 5.71
CA GLU A 155 2.98 -10.69 5.47
C GLU A 155 4.31 -9.94 5.23
N HIS A 156 4.29 -8.86 4.47
CA HIS A 156 5.48 -8.02 4.23
C HIS A 156 6.00 -7.37 5.51
N LEU A 157 5.08 -6.90 6.37
CA LEU A 157 5.42 -6.38 7.69
C LEU A 157 6.11 -7.46 8.54
N ASP A 158 5.57 -8.68 8.56
CA ASP A 158 6.16 -9.80 9.30
C ASP A 158 7.57 -10.13 8.76
N HIS A 159 7.73 -10.22 7.43
CA HIS A 159 9.04 -10.41 6.79
C HIS A 159 10.03 -9.32 7.18
N ALA A 160 9.61 -8.05 7.24
CA ALA A 160 10.46 -6.95 7.65
C ALA A 160 10.95 -7.10 9.09
N VAL A 161 10.05 -7.46 10.01
CA VAL A 161 10.40 -7.70 11.43
C VAL A 161 11.34 -8.89 11.58
N GLU A 162 11.08 -9.98 10.87
CA GLU A 162 11.95 -11.18 10.85
C GLU A 162 13.34 -10.91 10.28
N ASN A 163 13.48 -9.86 9.45
CA ASN A 163 14.74 -9.44 8.84
C ASN A 163 15.35 -8.20 9.53
N ASP A 164 15.18 -8.10 10.84
CA ASP A 164 15.86 -7.16 11.73
C ASP A 164 15.45 -5.68 11.55
N ALA A 165 14.22 -5.38 11.09
CA ALA A 165 13.70 -4.01 11.02
C ALA A 165 13.89 -3.23 12.33
N LYS A 166 13.63 -3.88 13.48
CA LYS A 166 13.71 -3.27 14.82
C LYS A 166 15.13 -2.89 15.25
N GLU A 167 16.15 -3.44 14.57
CA GLU A 167 17.56 -3.18 14.88
C GLU A 167 18.12 -1.94 14.16
N ALA A 168 17.32 -1.27 13.31
CA ALA A 168 17.74 -0.04 12.66
C ALA A 168 18.14 1.03 13.68
N ARG A 169 19.15 1.85 13.37
CA ARG A 169 19.64 2.88 14.30
C ARG A 169 19.71 4.24 13.64
N PRO A 170 18.95 5.25 14.10
CA PRO A 170 17.86 5.19 15.10
C PRO A 170 16.52 4.70 14.52
N TYR A 171 15.99 3.56 14.99
CA TYR A 171 14.74 2.94 14.52
C TYR A 171 13.53 3.89 14.63
N GLU A 172 13.26 4.41 15.83
CA GLU A 172 12.06 5.21 16.07
C GLU A 172 12.04 6.49 15.24
N LEU A 173 13.20 7.14 15.08
CA LEU A 173 13.29 8.35 14.27
C LEU A 173 13.05 8.04 12.79
N LEU A 174 13.70 6.99 12.27
CA LEU A 174 13.55 6.58 10.87
C LEU A 174 12.10 6.23 10.55
N THR A 175 11.51 5.33 11.33
CA THR A 175 10.14 4.85 11.11
C THR A 175 9.12 5.98 11.28
N ASN A 176 9.23 6.84 12.30
CA ASN A 176 8.28 7.93 12.49
C ASN A 176 8.33 8.98 11.37
N VAL A 177 9.51 9.27 10.82
CA VAL A 177 9.64 10.18 9.67
C VAL A 177 8.97 9.56 8.44
N ILE A 178 9.24 8.29 8.16
CA ILE A 178 8.65 7.58 7.01
C ILE A 178 7.13 7.51 7.14
N ARG A 179 6.63 7.06 8.30
CA ARG A 179 5.19 7.00 8.59
C ARG A 179 4.52 8.37 8.46
N GLY A 180 5.17 9.43 8.94
CA GLY A 180 4.70 10.81 8.76
C GLY A 180 4.59 11.20 7.28
N GLY A 181 5.58 10.82 6.47
CA GLY A 181 5.57 10.97 5.02
C GLY A 181 4.43 10.20 4.35
N CYS A 182 4.21 8.94 4.72
CA CYS A 182 3.12 8.12 4.18
C CYS A 182 1.75 8.74 4.49
N ARG A 183 1.49 9.17 5.73
CA ARG A 183 0.23 9.86 6.07
C ARG A 183 0.01 11.13 5.27
N ALA A 184 1.07 11.91 5.05
CA ALA A 184 0.98 13.10 4.21
C ALA A 184 0.67 12.71 2.75
N ALA A 185 1.33 11.69 2.21
CA ALA A 185 1.09 11.21 0.85
C ALA A 185 -0.33 10.68 0.65
N ILE A 186 -0.86 9.91 1.62
CA ILE A 186 -2.26 9.46 1.65
C ILE A 186 -3.18 10.69 1.61
N TRP A 187 -3.02 11.61 2.56
CA TRP A 187 -3.88 12.79 2.67
C TRP A 187 -3.91 13.64 1.39
N VAL A 188 -2.75 13.85 0.75
CA VAL A 188 -2.67 14.60 -0.50
C VAL A 188 -3.34 13.82 -1.63
N SER A 189 -3.01 12.53 -1.80
CA SER A 189 -3.49 11.70 -2.92
C SER A 189 -4.99 11.44 -2.88
N GLU A 190 -5.62 11.47 -1.70
CA GLU A 190 -7.08 11.46 -1.58
C GLU A 190 -7.75 12.66 -2.29
N ARG A 191 -7.06 13.81 -2.34
CA ARG A 191 -7.62 15.10 -2.74
C ARG A 191 -7.28 15.52 -4.16
N VAL A 192 -6.12 15.10 -4.68
CA VAL A 192 -5.59 15.54 -5.99
C VAL A 192 -5.10 14.39 -6.85
#